data_AF-A0A0G2HHB2-F1
#
_entry.id   AF-A0A0G2HHB2-F1
#
_cell.length_a   1.000
_cell.length_b   1.000
_cell.length_c   1.000
_cell.angle_alpha   90.00
_cell.angle_beta   90.00
_cell.angle_gamma   90.00
#
_symmetry.space_group_name_H-M   'P 1'
#
loop_
_entity.id
_entity.type
_entity.pdbx_description
1 polymer ?
#
loop_
_entity_poly.entity_id
_entity_poly.type
_entity_poly.pdbx_seq_one_letter_code
_entity_poly.pdbx_strand_id
1 'polypeptide(L)'
;MFYGGFGAILTPLFGVSSSFADDEVGYNNALGFFCILWTVFNTFFLLGSFTTDAVTIATYSALEIYLCLLGASYFVAADGGADGAIAIKKAAGSFAFVAGMLGYYSMGNVICKDQGLPAFLFPMGKVGFGAAAVSSSSKQQMRKSSVS
;
A
#
# COMPACT_ATOMS: atom_id res chain seq x y z
N MET A 1 7.90 6.60 4.96
CA MET A 1 9.21 7.01 4.38
C MET A 1 9.13 7.29 2.88
N PHE A 2 8.40 6.50 2.08
CA PHE A 2 8.17 6.78 0.65
C PHE A 2 7.85 8.25 0.34
N TYR A 3 6.78 8.82 0.92
CA TYR A 3 6.36 10.20 0.62
C TYR A 3 7.39 11.26 1.01
N GLY A 4 8.17 11.03 2.07
CA GLY A 4 9.25 11.93 2.47
C GLY A 4 10.43 11.90 1.50
N GLY A 5 10.85 10.70 1.08
CA GLY A 5 11.91 10.53 0.08
C GLY A 5 11.50 11.04 -1.30
N PHE A 6 10.28 10.72 -1.73
CA PHE A 6 9.72 11.19 -2.99
C PHE A 6 9.56 12.71 -3.00
N GLY A 7 9.07 13.29 -1.91
CA GLY A 7 8.98 14.74 -1.74
C GLY A 7 10.35 15.43 -1.76
N ALA A 8 11.37 14.83 -1.16
CA ALA A 8 12.73 15.36 -1.22
C ALA A 8 13.32 15.33 -2.64
N ILE A 9 13.04 14.28 -3.42
CA ILE A 9 13.49 14.20 -4.82
C ILE A 9 12.81 15.26 -5.71
N LEU A 10 11.53 15.51 -5.48
CA LEU A 10 10.75 16.47 -6.28
C LEU A 10 10.97 17.93 -5.87
N THR A 11 11.32 18.20 -4.62
CA THR A 11 11.49 19.57 -4.12
C THR A 11 12.78 20.16 -4.69
N PRO A 12 12.72 21.24 -5.49
CA PRO A 12 13.90 21.81 -6.15
C PRO A 12 15.02 22.23 -5.18
N LEU A 13 14.65 22.60 -3.94
CA LEU A 13 15.58 23.01 -2.89
C LEU A 13 16.64 21.96 -2.56
N PHE A 14 16.34 20.66 -2.70
CA PHE A 14 17.31 19.60 -2.42
C PHE A 14 18.23 19.27 -3.59
N GLY A 15 18.05 19.93 -4.75
CA GLY A 15 18.97 19.85 -5.88
C GLY A 15 19.05 18.50 -6.60
N VAL A 16 18.14 17.56 -6.30
CA VAL A 16 18.17 16.22 -6.92
C VAL A 16 17.90 16.28 -8.42
N SER A 17 16.96 17.11 -8.89
CA SER A 17 16.78 17.31 -10.34
C SER A 17 17.98 18.01 -10.97
N SER A 18 18.58 19.00 -10.30
CA SER A 18 19.74 19.74 -10.82
C SER A 18 21.00 18.89 -10.97
N SER A 19 21.14 17.80 -10.20
CA SER A 19 22.28 16.90 -10.35
C SER A 19 22.26 16.07 -11.64
N PHE A 20 21.10 15.97 -12.30
CA PHE A 20 20.98 15.30 -13.60
C PHE A 20 21.19 16.25 -14.79
N ALA A 21 21.39 17.56 -14.55
CA ALA A 21 21.54 18.57 -15.61
C ALA A 21 20.43 18.44 -16.68
N ASP A 22 20.79 18.20 -17.94
CA ASP A 22 19.86 18.02 -19.07
C ASP A 22 19.50 16.53 -19.33
N ASP A 23 19.92 15.60 -18.47
CA ASP A 23 19.63 14.17 -18.59
C ASP A 23 18.26 13.82 -17.99
N GLU A 24 17.19 14.21 -18.68
CA GLU A 24 15.81 13.87 -18.29
C GLU A 24 15.55 12.35 -18.32
N VAL A 25 16.25 11.61 -19.18
CA VAL A 25 16.11 10.15 -19.31
C VAL A 25 16.67 9.46 -18.07
N GLY A 26 17.88 9.82 -17.64
CA GLY A 26 18.50 9.31 -16.42
C GLY A 26 17.70 9.66 -15.17
N TYR A 27 17.16 10.88 -15.08
CA TYR A 27 16.31 11.30 -13.98
C TYR A 27 15.02 10.47 -13.88
N ASN A 28 14.33 10.28 -15.01
CA ASN A 28 13.11 9.48 -15.06
C ASN A 28 13.38 8.00 -14.76
N ASN A 29 14.48 7.43 -15.26
CA ASN A 29 14.88 6.06 -14.92
C ASN A 29 15.18 5.90 -13.42
N ALA A 30 15.90 6.84 -12.81
CA ALA A 30 16.17 6.81 -11.38
C ALA A 30 14.88 6.85 -10.53
N LEU A 31 13.91 7.69 -10.93
CA LEU A 31 12.59 7.74 -10.30
C LEU A 31 11.78 6.45 -10.50
N GLY A 32 11.85 5.86 -11.69
CA GLY A 32 11.26 4.55 -11.98
C GLY A 32 11.80 3.47 -11.04
N PHE A 33 13.13 3.37 -10.91
CA PHE A 33 13.78 2.42 -10.01
C PHE A 33 13.43 2.66 -8.54
N PHE A 34 13.42 3.92 -8.09
CA PHE A 34 12.96 4.25 -6.73
C PHE A 34 11.55 3.71 -6.49
N CYS A 35 10.61 3.94 -7.41
CA CYS A 35 9.23 3.47 -7.27
C CYS A 35 9.14 1.94 -7.27
N ILE A 36 9.87 1.24 -8.15
CA ILE A 36 9.86 -0.23 -8.20
C ILE A 36 10.45 -0.87 -6.94
N LEU A 37 11.52 -0.31 -6.37
CA LEU A 37 12.05 -0.78 -5.09
C LEU A 37 11.00 -0.68 -3.98
N TRP A 38 10.23 0.40 -3.97
CA TRP A 38 9.10 0.56 -3.05
C TRP A 38 7.94 -0.38 -3.35
N THR A 39 7.66 -0.69 -4.63
CA THR A 39 6.69 -1.73 -5.01
C THR A 39 7.09 -3.07 -4.41
N VAL A 40 8.33 -3.54 -4.64
CA VAL A 40 8.82 -4.83 -4.10
C VAL A 40 8.72 -4.85 -2.57
N PHE A 41 9.06 -3.74 -1.92
CA PHE A 41 8.93 -3.63 -0.47
C PHE A 41 7.46 -3.71 -0.01
N ASN A 42 6.55 -3.04 -0.73
CA ASN A 42 5.12 -3.08 -0.46
C ASN A 42 4.52 -4.48 -0.69
N THR A 43 5.04 -5.25 -1.65
CA THR A 43 4.63 -6.63 -1.88
C THR A 43 4.75 -7.47 -0.61
N PHE A 44 5.82 -7.31 0.18
CA PHE A 44 5.97 -8.04 1.45
C PHE A 44 4.92 -7.64 2.49
N PHE A 45 4.54 -6.36 2.54
CA PHE A 45 3.44 -5.91 3.40
C PHE A 45 2.09 -6.42 2.93
N LEU A 46 1.86 -6.47 1.62
CA LEU A 46 0.66 -7.06 1.05
C LEU A 46 0.55 -8.55 1.42
N LEU A 47 1.64 -9.32 1.27
CA LEU A 47 1.68 -10.73 1.69
C LEU A 47 1.40 -10.89 3.19
N GLY A 48 1.98 -10.05 4.04
CA GLY A 48 1.71 -10.05 5.47
C GLY A 48 0.26 -9.69 5.81
N SER A 49 -0.35 -8.78 5.05
CA SER A 49 -1.71 -8.29 5.28
C SER A 49 -2.78 -9.36 5.11
N PHE A 50 -2.51 -10.46 4.39
CA PHE A 50 -3.47 -11.56 4.22
C PHE A 50 -3.91 -12.22 5.54
N THR A 51 -3.19 -11.98 6.62
CA THR A 51 -3.52 -12.47 7.97
C THR A 51 -4.40 -11.53 8.79
N THR A 52 -4.78 -10.37 8.24
CA THR A 52 -5.43 -9.27 8.97
C THR A 52 -6.93 -9.17 8.65
N ASP A 53 -7.30 -8.24 7.78
CA ASP A 53 -8.68 -7.92 7.42
C ASP A 53 -8.75 -7.45 5.95
N ALA A 54 -9.92 -7.59 5.35
CA ALA A 54 -10.13 -7.35 3.94
C ALA A 54 -9.84 -5.88 3.54
N VAL A 55 -10.11 -4.92 4.43
CA VAL A 55 -9.84 -3.50 4.17
C VAL A 55 -8.34 -3.24 4.14
N THR A 56 -7.60 -3.80 5.08
CA THR A 56 -6.13 -3.71 5.11
C THR A 56 -5.52 -4.35 3.86
N ILE A 57 -6.01 -5.53 3.43
CA ILE A 57 -5.59 -6.17 2.18
C ILE A 57 -5.88 -5.30 0.96
N ALA A 58 -7.10 -4.77 0.86
CA ALA A 58 -7.49 -3.90 -0.24
C ALA A 58 -6.64 -2.62 -0.28
N THR A 59 -6.28 -2.07 0.89
CA THR A 59 -5.38 -0.92 1.00
C THR A 59 -4.02 -1.23 0.41
N TYR A 60 -3.34 -2.30 0.88
CA TYR A 60 -2.03 -2.66 0.36
C TYR A 60 -2.05 -3.08 -1.12
N SER A 61 -3.15 -3.69 -1.58
CA SER A 61 -3.32 -4.06 -2.99
C SER A 61 -3.45 -2.83 -3.89
N ALA A 62 -4.24 -1.83 -3.46
CA ALA A 62 -4.36 -0.56 -4.19
C ALA A 62 -3.03 0.21 -4.19
N LEU A 63 -2.28 0.20 -3.06
CA LEU A 63 -0.94 0.77 -3.01
C LEU A 63 0.03 0.05 -3.96
N GLU A 64 -0.03 -1.27 -4.04
CA GLU A 64 0.84 -2.08 -4.91
C GLU A 64 0.65 -1.68 -6.38
N ILE A 65 -0.60 -1.59 -6.82
CA ILE A 65 -0.96 -1.18 -8.18
C ILE A 65 -0.51 0.27 -8.42
N TYR A 66 -0.73 1.17 -7.46
CA TYR A 66 -0.28 2.56 -7.55
C TYR A 66 1.23 2.67 -7.73
N LEU A 67 2.03 2.03 -6.87
CA LEU A 67 3.50 2.13 -6.92
C LEU A 67 4.06 1.51 -8.21
N CYS A 68 3.47 0.39 -8.65
CA CYS A 68 3.84 -0.26 -9.91
C CYS A 68 3.55 0.64 -11.12
N LEU A 69 2.33 1.19 -11.21
CA LEU A 69 1.96 2.11 -12.30
C LEU A 69 2.76 3.42 -12.24
N LEU A 70 3.04 3.94 -11.05
CA LEU A 70 3.86 5.14 -10.89
C LEU A 70 5.27 4.89 -11.42
N GLY A 71 5.92 3.78 -11.06
CA GLY A 71 7.22 3.39 -11.60
C GLY A 71 7.19 3.21 -13.12
N ALA A 72 6.19 2.50 -13.64
CA ALA A 72 6.00 2.33 -15.08
C ALA A 72 5.83 3.68 -15.81
N SER A 73 5.12 4.65 -15.22
CA SER A 73 4.95 5.98 -15.82
C SER A 73 6.27 6.71 -16.01
N TYR A 74 7.23 6.52 -15.11
CA TYR A 74 8.55 7.13 -15.20
C TYR A 74 9.43 6.45 -16.26
N PHE A 75 9.38 5.11 -16.38
CA PHE A 75 10.07 4.43 -17.49
C PHE A 75 9.50 4.80 -18.85
N VAL A 76 8.17 4.87 -18.98
CA VAL A 76 7.53 5.33 -20.23
C VAL A 76 7.90 6.78 -20.57
N ALA A 77 8.08 7.64 -19.55
CA ALA A 77 8.59 8.99 -19.76
C ALA A 77 10.05 8.99 -20.24
N ALA A 78 10.90 8.10 -19.69
CA ALA A 78 12.28 7.94 -20.12
C ALA A 78 12.40 7.42 -21.56
N ASP A 79 11.45 6.58 -22.01
CA ASP A 79 11.36 6.06 -23.38
C ASP A 79 10.78 7.09 -24.39
N GLY A 80 10.48 8.32 -23.95
CA GLY A 80 9.94 9.40 -24.79
C GLY A 80 8.42 9.38 -24.98
N GLY A 81 7.70 8.50 -24.28
CA GLY A 81 6.25 8.34 -24.35
C GLY A 81 5.48 9.30 -23.43
N ALA A 82 5.66 10.61 -23.56
CA ALA A 82 5.11 11.61 -22.63
C ALA A 82 3.60 11.49 -22.36
N ASP A 83 2.79 11.34 -23.41
CA ASP A 83 1.33 11.20 -23.27
C ASP A 83 0.93 9.92 -22.54
N GLY A 84 1.62 8.81 -22.84
CA GLY A 84 1.43 7.52 -22.17
C GLY A 84 1.82 7.59 -20.69
N ALA A 85 2.94 8.24 -20.38
CA ALA A 85 3.37 8.47 -19.01
C ALA A 85 2.33 9.26 -18.20
N ILE A 86 1.74 10.31 -18.78
CA ILE A 86 0.69 11.10 -18.13
C ILE A 86 -0.56 10.24 -17.88
N ALA A 87 -1.00 9.45 -18.87
CA ALA A 87 -2.16 8.58 -18.72
C ALA A 87 -1.96 7.52 -17.62
N ILE A 88 -0.80 6.87 -17.59
CA ILE A 88 -0.45 5.87 -16.57
C ILE A 88 -0.37 6.54 -15.19
N LYS A 89 0.23 7.73 -15.09
CA LYS A 89 0.34 8.47 -13.83
C LYS A 89 -1.04 8.89 -13.28
N LYS A 90 -1.98 9.26 -14.15
CA LYS A 90 -3.39 9.51 -13.76
C LYS A 90 -4.06 8.24 -13.25
N ALA A 91 -3.87 7.11 -13.94
CA ALA A 91 -4.38 5.82 -13.49
C ALA A 91 -3.80 5.44 -12.12
N ALA A 92 -2.49 5.60 -11.92
CA ALA A 92 -1.83 5.40 -10.64
C ALA A 92 -2.47 6.27 -9.53
N GLY A 93 -2.71 7.55 -9.81
CA GLY A 93 -3.35 8.48 -8.87
C GLY A 93 -4.76 8.05 -8.44
N SER A 94 -5.53 7.41 -9.32
CA SER A 94 -6.85 6.88 -8.96
C SER A 94 -6.77 5.77 -7.91
N PHE A 95 -5.78 4.88 -8.01
CA PHE A 95 -5.54 3.83 -7.01
C PHE A 95 -4.97 4.40 -5.71
N ALA A 96 -4.11 5.43 -5.79
CA ALA A 96 -3.63 6.13 -4.61
C ALA A 96 -4.77 6.80 -3.82
N PHE A 97 -5.76 7.36 -4.53
CA PHE A 97 -6.94 7.94 -3.90
C PHE A 97 -7.78 6.88 -3.18
N VAL A 98 -8.06 5.75 -3.83
CA VAL A 98 -8.80 4.63 -3.20
C VAL A 98 -8.05 4.10 -1.99
N ALA A 99 -6.74 3.88 -2.11
CA ALA A 99 -5.87 3.50 -1.01
C ALA A 99 -5.94 4.48 0.17
N GLY A 100 -5.90 5.78 -0.11
CA GLY A 100 -6.02 6.83 0.90
C GLY A 100 -7.37 6.78 1.63
N MET A 101 -8.47 6.61 0.89
CA MET A 101 -9.80 6.48 1.49
C MET A 101 -9.92 5.25 2.40
N LEU A 102 -9.41 4.09 1.96
CA LEU A 102 -9.40 2.88 2.78
C LEU A 102 -8.51 3.05 4.02
N GLY A 103 -7.38 3.74 3.90
CA GLY A 103 -6.52 4.09 5.03
C GLY A 103 -7.24 4.97 6.07
N TYR A 104 -7.94 6.01 5.63
CA TYR A 104 -8.76 6.85 6.51
C TYR A 104 -9.90 6.07 7.17
N TYR A 105 -10.53 5.15 6.45
CA TYR A 105 -11.55 4.26 7.01
C TYR A 105 -10.99 3.37 8.13
N SER A 106 -9.82 2.75 7.91
CA SER A 106 -9.12 1.95 8.92
C SER A 106 -8.75 2.78 10.15
N MET A 107 -8.29 4.02 9.95
CA MET A 107 -8.01 4.95 11.05
C MET A 107 -9.28 5.28 11.85
N GLY A 108 -10.39 5.54 11.16
CA GLY A 108 -11.69 5.78 11.78
C GLY A 108 -12.16 4.59 12.64
N ASN A 109 -11.97 3.36 12.15
CA ASN A 109 -12.25 2.14 12.92
C ASN A 109 -11.46 2.09 14.23
N VAL A 110 -10.15 2.37 14.19
CA VAL A 110 -9.29 2.32 15.38
C VAL A 110 -9.71 3.37 16.41
N ILE A 111 -9.94 4.61 15.98
CA ILE A 111 -10.37 5.70 16.87
C ILE A 111 -11.72 5.35 17.51
N CYS A 112 -12.70 4.91 16.72
CA CYS A 112 -14.03 4.60 17.24
C CYS A 112 -13.99 3.42 18.22
N LYS A 113 -13.17 2.40 17.93
CA LYS A 113 -12.98 1.26 18.83
C LYS A 113 -12.34 1.69 20.16
N ASP A 114 -11.37 2.59 20.13
CA ASP A 114 -10.72 3.14 21.32
C ASP A 114 -11.72 3.92 22.20
N GLN A 115 -12.67 4.62 21.57
CA GLN A 115 -13.75 5.34 22.25
C GLN A 115 -14.93 4.44 22.68
N GLY A 116 -14.81 3.11 22.56
CA GLY A 116 -15.82 2.15 23.01
C GLY A 116 -17.03 2.00 22.07
N LEU A 117 -16.97 2.53 20.85
CA LEU A 117 -18.03 2.32 19.87
C LEU A 117 -18.04 0.88 19.35
N PRO A 118 -19.24 0.33 19.06
CA PRO A 118 -19.38 -1.06 18.69
C PRO A 118 -18.79 -1.33 17.30
N ALA A 119 -18.11 -2.47 17.16
CA ALA A 119 -17.34 -2.84 15.97
C ALA A 119 -18.19 -3.03 14.68
N PHE A 120 -19.52 -3.09 14.77
CA PHE A 120 -20.39 -3.16 13.58
C PHE A 120 -20.47 -1.83 12.83
N LEU A 121 -20.09 -0.71 13.46
CA LEU A 121 -20.13 0.61 12.83
C LEU A 121 -19.10 0.73 11.69
N PHE A 122 -18.01 -0.02 11.80
CA PHE A 122 -16.92 -0.07 10.82
C PHE A 122 -16.56 -1.52 10.51
N PRO A 123 -17.32 -2.19 9.63
CA PRO A 123 -16.98 -3.55 9.20
C PRO A 123 -15.63 -3.56 8.48
N MET A 124 -14.64 -4.24 9.07
CA MET A 124 -13.29 -4.41 8.50
C MET A 124 -13.13 -5.70 7.69
N GLY A 125 -14.10 -6.64 7.81
CA GLY A 125 -14.07 -7.90 7.08
C GLY A 125 -12.87 -8.78 7.46
N LYS A 126 -12.81 -9.24 8.71
CA LYS A 126 -11.71 -10.09 9.19
C LYS A 126 -11.53 -11.32 8.32
N VAL A 127 -10.32 -11.51 7.81
CA VAL A 127 -9.94 -12.69 7.02
C VAL A 127 -9.07 -13.60 7.87
N GLY A 128 -9.48 -14.86 8.02
CA GLY A 128 -8.82 -15.79 8.92
C GLY A 128 -8.16 -16.93 8.16
N PHE A 129 -6.88 -16.80 7.79
CA PHE A 129 -6.08 -17.98 7.45
C PHE A 129 -5.77 -18.83 8.70
N GLY A 130 -5.87 -18.23 9.90
CA GLY A 130 -5.69 -18.88 11.21
C GLY A 130 -6.95 -19.00 12.08
N ALA A 131 -8.08 -18.41 11.70
CA ALA A 131 -9.32 -18.51 12.49
C ALA A 131 -9.85 -19.96 12.55
N ALA A 132 -9.61 -20.76 11.51
CA ALA A 132 -9.91 -22.18 11.51
C ALA A 132 -9.00 -22.98 12.49
N ALA A 133 -7.71 -22.64 12.56
CA ALA A 133 -6.73 -23.33 13.40
C ALA A 133 -6.86 -22.99 14.91
N VAL A 134 -7.26 -21.75 15.25
CA VAL A 134 -7.50 -21.36 16.66
C VAL A 134 -8.84 -21.91 17.16
N SER A 135 -9.86 -21.99 16.28
CA SER A 135 -11.15 -22.59 16.61
C SER A 135 -11.05 -24.09 16.94
N SER A 136 -10.15 -24.83 16.27
CA SER A 136 -9.91 -26.25 16.59
C SER A 136 -9.21 -26.42 17.95
N SER A 137 -8.23 -25.58 18.27
CA SER A 137 -7.50 -25.67 19.55
C SER A 137 -8.40 -25.33 20.75
N SER A 138 -9.27 -24.32 20.64
CA SER A 138 -10.21 -23.96 21.71
C SER A 138 -11.28 -25.05 21.94
N LYS A 139 -11.81 -25.66 20.86
CA LYS A 139 -12.74 -26.80 20.97
C LYS A 139 -12.08 -28.05 21.56
N GLN A 140 -10.81 -28.29 21.25
CA GLN A 140 -10.07 -29.45 21.76
C GLN A 140 -9.68 -29.30 23.24
N GLN A 141 -9.48 -28.08 23.70
CA GLN A 141 -9.19 -27.77 25.11
C GLN A 141 -10.46 -27.85 25.99
N MET A 142 -11.61 -27.39 25.49
CA MET A 142 -12.90 -27.60 26.18
C MET A 142 -13.33 -29.07 26.22
N ARG A 143 -13.00 -29.87 25.20
CA ARG A 143 -13.31 -31.31 25.20
C ARG A 143 -12.46 -32.10 26.21
N LYS A 144 -11.27 -31.62 26.56
CA LYS A 144 -10.41 -32.24 27.59
C LYS A 144 -10.85 -31.90 29.02
N SER A 145 -11.46 -30.74 29.25
CA SER A 145 -11.96 -30.36 30.60
C SER A 145 -13.31 -30.96 30.96
N SER A 146 -14.05 -31.52 29.99
CA SER A 146 -15.35 -32.17 30.22
C SER A 146 -15.24 -33.68 30.53
N VAL A 147 -14.02 -34.23 30.51
CA VAL A 147 -13.74 -35.68 30.71
C VAL A 147 -12.86 -35.90 31.95
N SER A 148 -12.60 -34.85 32.74
CA SER A 148 -11.97 -34.87 34.07
C SER A 148 -13.01 -34.49 35.11
#